data_AF-A0A917YGW4-F1
#
_entry.id   AF-A0A917YGW4-F1
#
_cell.length_a   1.000
_cell.length_b   1.000
_cell.length_c   1.000
_cell.angle_alpha   90.00
_cell.angle_beta   90.00
_cell.angle_gamma   90.00
#
_symmetry.space_group_name_H-M   'P 1'
#
loop_
_entity.id
_entity.type
_entity.pdbx_description
1 polymer ?
#
loop_
_entity_poly.entity_id
_entity_poly.type
_entity_poly.pdbx_seq_one_letter_code
_entity_poly.pdbx_strand_id
1 'polypeptide(L)'
;MGEIAAAVPLSQGGLTMQADRLAESGLIERERDERDRRIVRLRLTAAGQDLARRVADARAAGEWDMLAGLPPAEQRQLEALLGSLGQSLTNTDPNKLTDPDEGAIDPNKAAAPKN
;
A
#
# COMPACT_ATOMS: atom_id res chain seq x y z
N MET A 1 8.19 11.88 5.95
CA MET A 1 6.91 11.17 5.75
C MET A 1 6.24 11.43 4.41
N GLY A 2 6.42 12.59 3.75
CA GLY A 2 5.80 12.89 2.45
C GLY A 2 6.13 11.91 1.32
N GLU A 3 7.40 11.52 1.16
CA GLU A 3 7.80 10.58 0.09
C GLU A 3 7.25 9.16 0.28
N ILE A 4 7.16 8.67 1.52
CA ILE A 4 6.63 7.33 1.80
C ILE A 4 5.10 7.29 1.58
N ALA A 5 4.41 8.40 1.83
CA ALA A 5 2.96 8.51 1.56
C ALA A 5 2.63 8.48 0.05
N ALA A 6 3.56 8.89 -0.81
CA ALA A 6 3.40 8.77 -2.26
C ALA A 6 3.64 7.34 -2.76
N ALA A 7 4.38 6.53 -2.01
CA ALA A 7 4.76 5.17 -2.39
C ALA A 7 3.84 4.07 -1.82
N VAL A 8 2.92 4.43 -0.91
CA VAL A 8 2.04 3.49 -0.21
C VAL A 8 0.61 4.04 -0.22
N PRO A 9 -0.42 3.25 -0.54
CA PRO A 9 -1.81 3.70 -0.54
C PRO A 9 -2.35 3.86 0.90
N LEU A 10 -1.77 4.78 1.67
CA LEU A 10 -2.16 5.12 3.02
C LEU A 10 -2.33 6.63 3.12
N SER A 11 -3.35 7.08 3.86
CA SER A 11 -3.46 8.48 4.25
C SER A 11 -2.24 8.88 5.11
N GLN A 12 -1.92 10.18 5.15
CA GLN A 12 -0.83 10.71 5.98
C GLN A 12 -0.93 10.28 7.46
N GLY A 13 -2.14 10.27 8.02
CA GLY A 13 -2.40 9.79 9.38
C GLY A 13 -2.20 8.28 9.52
N GLY A 14 -2.69 7.50 8.55
CA GLY A 14 -2.51 6.05 8.52
C GLY A 14 -1.03 5.64 8.43
N LEU A 15 -0.25 6.36 7.63
CA LEU A 15 1.18 6.13 7.50
C LEU A 15 1.94 6.43 8.80
N THR A 16 1.56 7.48 9.51
CA THR A 16 2.16 7.84 10.80
C THR A 16 1.90 6.74 11.84
N MET A 17 0.64 6.29 11.94
CA MET A 17 0.25 5.19 12.84
C MET A 17 1.00 3.88 12.52
N GLN A 18 1.18 3.54 11.24
CA GLN A 18 1.95 2.36 10.85
C GLN A 18 3.43 2.50 11.21
N ALA A 19 4.01 3.69 10.98
CA ALA A 19 5.38 3.96 11.38
C ALA A 19 5.55 3.90 12.91
N ASP A 20 4.56 4.32 13.70
CA ASP A 20 4.59 4.21 15.17
C ASP A 20 4.68 2.73 15.58
N ARG A 21 3.78 1.89 15.05
CA ARG A 21 3.75 0.46 15.34
C ARG A 21 5.04 -0.26 14.93
N LEU A 22 5.60 0.10 13.77
CA LEU A 22 6.87 -0.47 13.31
C LEU A 22 8.04 -0.03 14.21
N ALA A 23 8.00 1.18 14.77
CA ALA A 23 9.02 1.65 15.70
C ALA A 23 8.87 0.98 17.07
N GLU A 24 7.64 0.86 17.58
CA GLU A 24 7.33 0.16 18.84
C GLU A 24 7.73 -1.32 18.80
N SER A 25 7.64 -1.95 17.63
CA SER A 25 8.10 -3.33 17.41
C SER A 25 9.61 -3.45 17.12
N GLY A 26 10.36 -2.34 17.12
CA GLY A 26 11.81 -2.32 16.89
C GLY A 26 12.23 -2.65 15.46
N LEU A 27 11.31 -2.57 14.50
CA LEU A 27 11.56 -2.86 13.08
C LEU A 27 12.06 -1.62 12.32
N ILE A 28 11.71 -0.43 12.80
CA ILE A 28 12.26 0.82 12.28
C ILE A 28 12.76 1.74 13.40
N GLU A 29 13.65 2.65 13.02
CA GLU A 29 14.09 3.76 13.85
C GLU A 29 13.71 5.09 13.18
N ARG A 30 13.49 6.10 14.02
CA ARG A 30 13.19 7.46 13.58
C ARG A 30 14.37 8.37 13.90
N GLU A 31 14.89 8.98 12.85
CA GLU A 31 16.00 9.90 12.96
C GLU A 31 15.58 11.25 12.40
N ARG A 32 15.82 12.32 13.17
CA ARG A 32 15.62 13.68 12.67
C ARG A 32 16.83 14.02 11.82
N ASP A 33 16.57 14.62 10.65
CA ASP A 33 17.66 15.09 9.80
C ASP A 33 18.45 16.21 10.53
N GLU A 34 19.77 16.13 10.46
CA GLU A 34 20.67 17.07 11.13
C GLU A 34 20.66 18.47 10.48
N ARG A 35 20.32 18.56 9.20
CA ARG A 35 20.27 19.79 8.39
C ARG A 35 18.90 20.45 8.43
N ASP A 36 17.82 19.65 8.52
CA ASP A 36 16.46 20.15 8.71
C ASP A 36 15.68 19.30 9.73
N ARG A 37 15.51 19.86 10.94
CA ARG A 37 14.82 19.21 12.06
C ARG A 37 13.33 18.98 11.83
N ARG A 38 12.75 19.53 10.76
CA ARG A 38 11.36 19.27 10.32
C ARG A 38 11.25 17.95 9.57
N ILE A 39 12.36 17.41 9.07
CA ILE A 39 12.39 16.14 8.36
C ILE A 39 12.63 14.99 9.35
N VAL A 40 11.69 14.06 9.37
CA VAL A 40 11.83 12.77 10.05
C VAL A 40 12.11 11.70 9.00
N ARG A 41 13.27 11.06 9.11
CA ARG A 41 13.64 9.88 8.34
C ARG A 41 13.28 8.62 9.10
N LEU A 42 12.77 7.64 8.37
CA LEU A 42 12.56 6.28 8.86
C LEU A 42 13.67 5.40 8.30
N ARG A 43 14.27 4.55 9.14
CA ARG A 43 15.26 3.57 8.72
C ARG A 43 14.87 2.19 9.25
N LEU A 44 15.02 1.15 8.44
CA LEU A 44 14.87 -0.22 8.92
C LEU A 44 16.02 -0.56 9.85
N THR A 45 15.70 -1.17 10.99
CA THR A 45 16.69 -1.84 11.84
C THR A 45 17.16 -3.13 11.19
N ALA A 46 18.19 -3.77 11.75
CA ALA A 46 18.61 -5.10 11.29
C ALA A 46 17.43 -6.11 11.33
N ALA A 47 16.65 -6.11 12.41
CA ALA A 47 15.46 -6.94 12.54
C ALA A 47 14.37 -6.59 11.51
N GLY A 48 14.19 -5.29 11.22
CA GLY A 48 13.31 -4.82 10.15
C GLY A 48 13.71 -5.33 8.78
N GLN A 49 15.01 -5.31 8.46
CA GLN A 49 15.54 -5.82 7.19
C GLN A 49 15.37 -7.34 7.07
N ASP A 50 15.63 -8.09 8.14
CA ASP A 50 15.42 -9.55 8.17
C ASP A 50 13.95 -9.93 7.97
N LEU A 51 13.03 -9.18 8.58
CA LEU A 51 11.60 -9.39 8.38
C LEU A 51 11.18 -9.05 6.95
N ALA A 52 11.65 -7.91 6.41
CA ALA A 52 11.34 -7.50 5.05
C ALA A 52 11.78 -8.55 4.02
N ARG A 53 12.99 -9.12 4.19
CA ARG A 53 13.48 -10.24 3.36
C ARG A 53 12.55 -11.44 3.42
N ARG A 54 12.24 -11.93 4.63
CA ARG A 54 11.36 -13.10 4.81
C ARG A 54 9.97 -12.89 4.21
N VAL A 55 9.41 -11.69 4.34
CA VAL A 55 8.10 -11.35 3.74
C VAL A 55 8.20 -11.33 2.22
N ALA A 56 9.27 -10.79 1.66
CA ALA A 56 9.50 -10.81 0.21
C ALA A 56 9.64 -12.24 -0.31
N ASP A 57 10.42 -13.09 0.36
CA ASP A 57 10.62 -14.49 0.00
C ASP A 57 9.29 -15.27 0.06
N ALA A 58 8.49 -15.07 1.10
CA ALA A 58 7.18 -15.70 1.25
C ALA A 58 6.18 -15.24 0.18
N ARG A 59 6.20 -13.94 -0.17
CA ARG A 59 5.39 -13.40 -1.27
C ARG A 59 5.79 -14.02 -2.59
N ALA A 60 7.09 -14.03 -2.88
CA ALA A 60 7.62 -14.64 -4.09
C ALA A 60 7.18 -16.11 -4.17
N ALA A 61 7.34 -16.90 -3.10
CA ALA A 61 6.92 -18.29 -3.08
C ALA A 61 5.41 -18.46 -3.40
N GLY A 62 4.54 -17.64 -2.78
CA GLY A 62 3.11 -17.67 -3.07
C GLY A 62 2.76 -17.23 -4.50
N GLU A 63 3.46 -16.23 -5.03
CA GLU A 63 3.30 -15.76 -6.41
C GLU A 63 3.74 -16.84 -7.42
N TRP A 64 4.85 -17.54 -7.15
CA TRP A 64 5.30 -18.68 -7.95
C TRP A 64 4.29 -19.82 -7.94
N ASP A 65 3.71 -20.16 -6.79
CA ASP A 65 2.68 -21.20 -6.70
C ASP A 65 1.40 -20.81 -7.46
N MET A 66 0.99 -19.54 -7.38
CA MET A 66 -0.16 -19.03 -8.14
C MET A 66 0.09 -19.06 -9.66
N LEU A 67 1.31 -18.74 -10.11
CA LEU A 67 1.68 -18.75 -11.52
C LEU A 67 1.98 -20.15 -12.06
N ALA A 68 2.42 -21.08 -11.21
CA ALA A 68 2.73 -22.47 -11.58
C ALA A 68 1.49 -23.24 -12.10
N GLY A 69 0.28 -22.79 -11.76
CA GLY A 69 -0.96 -23.33 -12.31
C GLY A 69 -1.24 -22.96 -13.78
N LEU A 70 -0.48 -22.01 -14.34
CA LEU A 70 -0.63 -21.52 -15.71
C LEU A 70 0.47 -22.09 -16.63
N PRO A 71 0.14 -22.53 -17.85
CA PRO A 71 1.12 -22.86 -18.88
C PRO A 71 2.06 -21.68 -19.19
N PRO A 72 3.31 -21.92 -19.64
CA PRO A 72 4.27 -20.85 -19.91
C PRO A 72 3.81 -19.79 -20.91
N ALA A 73 2.92 -20.16 -21.85
CA ALA A 73 2.34 -19.21 -22.79
C ALA A 73 1.37 -18.23 -22.11
N GLU A 74 0.56 -18.72 -21.17
CA GLU A 74 -0.39 -17.91 -20.41
C GLU A 74 0.32 -17.02 -19.40
N GLN A 75 1.41 -17.48 -18.78
CA GLN A 75 2.24 -16.64 -17.92
C GLN A 75 2.81 -15.43 -18.67
N ARG A 76 3.35 -15.64 -19.89
CA ARG A 76 3.85 -14.54 -20.73
C ARG A 76 2.75 -13.56 -21.15
N GLN A 77 1.55 -14.09 -21.43
CA GLN A 77 0.41 -13.24 -21.77
C GLN A 77 -0.04 -12.41 -20.56
N LEU A 78 -0.08 -13.01 -19.37
CA LEU A 78 -0.42 -12.32 -18.13
C LEU A 78 0.61 -11.22 -17.80
N GLU A 79 1.89 -11.51 -17.95
CA GLU A 79 2.98 -10.52 -17.78
C GLU A 79 2.78 -9.30 -18.70
N ALA A 80 2.49 -9.53 -19.99
CA ALA A 80 2.24 -8.45 -20.94
C ALA A 80 0.99 -7.61 -20.58
N LEU A 81 -0.09 -8.25 -20.13
CA LEU A 81 -1.31 -7.57 -19.72
C LEU A 81 -1.10 -6.73 -18.45
N LEU A 82 -0.42 -7.28 -17.44
CA LEU A 82 -0.08 -6.56 -16.21
C LEU A 82 0.85 -5.37 -16.49
N GLY A 83 1.83 -5.54 -17.39
CA GLY A 83 2.70 -4.45 -17.82
C GLY A 83 1.95 -3.33 -18.54
N SER A 84 0.95 -3.66 -19.36
CA SER A 84 0.09 -2.67 -20.02
C SER A 84 -0.81 -1.93 -19.01
N LEU A 85 -1.39 -2.66 -18.05
CA LEU A 85 -2.20 -2.07 -16.98
C LEU A 85 -1.37 -1.13 -16.10
N GLY A 86 -0.15 -1.53 -15.70
CA GLY A 86 0.74 -0.70 -14.90
C GLY A 86 1.04 0.65 -15.57
N GLN A 87 1.33 0.64 -16.87
CA GLN A 87 1.54 1.87 -17.65
C GLN A 87 0.28 2.75 -17.73
N SER A 88 -0.90 2.14 -17.82
CA SER A 88 -2.17 2.87 -17.82
C SER A 88 -2.46 3.52 -16.47
N LEU A 89 -2.14 2.85 -15.37
CA LEU A 89 -2.33 3.37 -14.01
C LEU A 89 -1.36 4.51 -13.69
N THR A 90 -0.11 4.45 -14.17
CA THR A 90 0.84 5.58 -14.03
C THR A 90 0.48 6.79 -14.89
N ASN A 91 -0.28 6.58 -15.98
CA ASN A 91 -0.77 7.66 -16.85
C ASN A 91 -2.13 8.23 -16.39
N THR A 92 -2.78 7.60 -15.42
CA THR A 92 -4.05 8.09 -14.86
C THR A 92 -3.74 8.94 -13.64
N ASP A 93 -4.18 10.21 -13.65
CA ASP A 93 -3.98 11.15 -12.56
C ASP A 93 -4.16 10.50 -11.17
N PRO A 94 -3.16 10.57 -10.27
CA PRO A 94 -3.22 9.97 -8.94
C PRO A 94 -4.31 10.58 -8.04
N ASN A 95 -4.97 11.66 -8.50
CA ASN A 95 -6.03 12.37 -7.81
C ASN A 95 -7.45 11.93 -8.21
N LYS A 96 -7.61 10.92 -9.09
CA LYS A 96 -8.93 10.41 -9.49
C LYS A 96 -9.44 9.18 -8.71
N LEU A 97 -8.63 8.61 -7.81
CA LEU A 97 -9.05 7.47 -6.97
C LEU A 97 -9.62 7.91 -5.60
N THR A 98 -9.58 9.20 -5.28
CA THR A 98 -10.12 9.74 -4.02
C THR A 98 -11.42 10.50 -4.25
N ASP A 99 -12.47 9.79 -4.62
CA ASP A 99 -13.83 10.19 -4.25
C ASP A 99 -14.52 8.99 -3.58
N PRO A 100 -14.52 8.92 -2.24
CA PRO A 100 -15.27 7.91 -1.51
C PRO A 100 -16.74 8.34 -1.25
N ASP A 101 -17.29 9.32 -1.97
CA ASP A 101 -18.67 9.78 -1.77
C ASP A 101 -19.51 9.66 -3.05
N GLU A 102 -19.87 8.43 -3.41
CA GLU A 102 -21.12 8.16 -4.11
C GLU A 102 -21.67 6.79 -3.68
N GLY A 103 -22.57 6.82 -2.69
CA GLY A 103 -23.38 5.65 -2.32
C GLY A 103 -23.36 5.27 -0.85
N ALA A 104 -23.46 6.23 0.07
CA ALA A 104 -24.04 5.94 1.38
C ALA A 104 -25.45 5.36 1.15
N ILE A 105 -25.59 4.03 1.26
CA ILE A 105 -26.88 3.38 1.44
C ILE A 105 -27.36 3.84 2.81
N ASP A 106 -28.16 4.89 2.82
CA ASP A 106 -28.80 5.44 4.01
C ASP A 106 -29.82 4.41 4.54
N PRO A 107 -29.54 3.71 5.65
CA PRO A 107 -30.37 2.62 6.12
C PRO A 107 -31.64 3.09 6.83
N ASN A 108 -31.91 4.41 6.89
CA ASN A 108 -33.05 4.96 7.62
C ASN A 108 -34.16 5.59 6.75
N LYS A 109 -34.15 5.38 5.43
CA LYS A 109 -35.23 5.84 4.55
C LYS A 109 -36.36 4.81 4.39
N ALA A 110 -36.86 4.25 5.48
CA ALA A 110 -38.13 3.51 5.50
C ALA A 110 -38.67 3.30 6.93
N ALA A 111 -39.42 4.27 7.45
CA ALA A 111 -40.67 4.05 8.22
C ALA A 111 -41.12 5.33 8.94
N ALA A 112 -42.17 5.98 8.41
CA ALA A 112 -43.33 6.39 9.22
C ALA A 112 -44.49 6.82 8.28
N PRO A 113 -45.71 6.29 8.49
CA PRO A 113 -46.88 6.65 7.70
C PRO A 113 -47.42 8.03 8.05
N LYS A 114 -48.07 8.62 7.04
CA LYS A 114 -48.74 9.92 7.02
C LYS A 114 -49.85 9.99 8.08
N ASN A 115 -49.91 11.10 8.82
CA ASN A 115 -51.12 11.65 9.40
C ASN A 115 -51.42 12.97 8.70
#